data_AF-A0A3C1DYL7-F1
#
_entry.id   AF-A0A3C1DYL7-F1
#
_cell.length_a   1.000
_cell.length_b   1.000
_cell.length_c   1.000
_cell.angle_alpha   90.00
_cell.angle_beta   90.00
_cell.angle_gamma   90.00
#
_symmetry.space_group_name_H-M   'P 1'
#
loop_
_entity.id
_entity.type
_entity.pdbx_description
1 polymer ?
#
loop_
_entity_poly.entity_id
_entity_poly.type
_entity_poly.pdbx_seq_one_letter_code
_entity_poly.pdbx_strand_id
1 'polypeptide(L)'
;MRPIAWSSAIIAIVLAVFFAMQLVSKPVSLAPIETIEFSQYQAVPNFTDTTHVVSDEKRLDAFRTLVSRYSIDLRNYDETLNDDCTGGLSTKITIHFTDATLGKLRIYDCGKPLAGGTFVTDATALFSSWRAADTGR
;
A
#
# COMPACT_ATOMS: atom_id res chain seq x y z
N MET A 1 -16.96 -6.23 -57.97
CA MET A 1 -16.12 -5.34 -57.14
C MET A 1 -17.02 -4.20 -56.65
N ARG A 2 -17.44 -4.07 -55.39
CA ARG A 2 -16.64 -3.70 -54.20
C ARG A 2 -17.53 -3.82 -52.94
N PRO A 3 -17.22 -4.69 -51.96
CA PRO A 3 -17.76 -4.59 -50.60
C PRO A 3 -16.66 -4.41 -49.53
N ILE A 4 -15.56 -3.72 -49.87
CA ILE A 4 -14.36 -3.64 -49.00
C ILE A 4 -14.27 -2.31 -48.22
N ALA A 5 -15.13 -1.33 -48.52
CA ALA A 5 -15.01 0.01 -47.92
C ALA A 5 -15.67 0.16 -46.54
N TRP A 6 -16.51 -0.78 -46.10
CA TRP A 6 -17.28 -0.63 -44.86
C TRP A 6 -16.61 -1.27 -43.63
N SER A 7 -15.73 -2.26 -43.83
CA SER A 7 -15.07 -2.97 -42.74
C SER A 7 -13.98 -2.13 -42.05
N SER A 8 -13.34 -1.22 -42.78
CA SER A 8 -12.25 -0.37 -42.27
C SER A 8 -12.71 0.73 -41.32
N ALA A 9 -13.95 1.22 -41.47
CA ALA A 9 -14.51 2.23 -40.57
C ALA A 9 -14.79 1.67 -39.17
N ILE A 10 -15.25 0.42 -39.07
CA ILE A 10 -15.60 -0.23 -37.79
C ILE A 10 -14.34 -0.50 -36.96
N ILE A 11 -13.26 -0.95 -37.60
CA ILE A 11 -11.98 -1.23 -36.93
C ILE A 11 -11.37 0.05 -36.35
N ALA A 12 -11.45 1.18 -37.07
CA ALA A 12 -10.94 2.46 -36.62
C ALA A 12 -11.69 2.98 -35.37
N ILE A 13 -13.02 2.79 -35.31
CA ILE A 13 -13.85 3.18 -34.17
C ILE A 13 -13.52 2.32 -32.94
N VAL A 14 -13.37 1.00 -33.11
CA VAL A 14 -13.02 0.10 -32.01
C VAL A 14 -11.64 0.42 -31.42
N LEU A 15 -10.65 0.71 -32.27
CA LEU A 15 -9.31 1.13 -31.83
C LEU A 15 -9.34 2.48 -31.10
N ALA A 16 -10.08 3.47 -31.60
CA ALA A 16 -10.19 4.78 -30.95
C ALA A 16 -10.83 4.68 -29.55
N VAL A 17 -11.84 3.82 -29.40
CA VAL A 17 -12.50 3.57 -28.11
C VAL A 17 -11.57 2.80 -27.15
N PHE A 18 -10.79 1.84 -27.64
CA PHE A 18 -9.81 1.11 -26.82
C PHE A 18 -8.67 2.03 -26.33
N PHE A 19 -8.15 2.91 -27.19
CA PHE A 19 -7.13 3.90 -26.80
C PHE A 19 -7.69 4.99 -25.87
N ALA A 20 -8.94 5.42 -26.07
CA ALA A 20 -9.60 6.36 -25.16
C ALA A 20 -9.81 5.76 -23.77
N MET A 21 -10.14 4.46 -23.67
CA MET A 21 -10.24 3.78 -22.37
C MET A 21 -8.90 3.63 -21.65
N GLN A 22 -7.78 3.49 -22.36
CA GLN A 22 -6.45 3.44 -21.74
C GLN A 22 -5.97 4.80 -21.19
N LEU A 23 -6.54 5.92 -21.65
CA LEU A 23 -6.19 7.27 -21.20
C LEU A 23 -6.92 7.72 -19.93
N VAL A 24 -7.98 7.01 -19.52
CA VAL A 24 -8.80 7.37 -18.35
C VAL A 24 -8.27 6.75 -17.06
N SER A 25 -7.38 5.76 -17.14
CA SER A 25 -6.58 5.31 -15.99
C SER A 25 -5.44 6.27 -15.71
N LYS A 26 -5.74 7.55 -15.46
CA LYS A 26 -4.77 8.42 -14.80
C LYS A 26 -4.52 7.79 -13.42
N PRO A 27 -3.28 7.45 -13.05
CA PRO A 27 -3.00 7.07 -11.68
C PRO A 27 -3.50 8.24 -10.82
N VAL A 28 -4.34 7.93 -9.83
CA VAL A 28 -4.68 8.91 -8.80
C VAL A 28 -3.35 9.26 -8.17
N SER A 29 -2.78 10.39 -8.56
CA SER A 29 -1.54 10.90 -8.00
C SER A 29 -1.86 11.32 -6.58
N LEU A 30 -1.85 10.35 -5.66
CA LEU A 30 -1.83 10.61 -4.23
C LEU A 30 -0.68 11.59 -3.99
N ALA A 31 -0.95 12.63 -3.19
CA ALA A 31 0.11 13.51 -2.73
C ALA A 31 1.26 12.66 -2.15
N PRO A 32 2.53 13.01 -2.39
CA PRO A 32 3.66 12.24 -1.86
C PRO A 32 3.55 12.04 -0.35
N ILE A 33 4.06 10.90 0.13
CA ILE A 33 4.20 10.64 1.57
C ILE A 33 5.34 11.52 2.09
N GLU A 34 5.07 12.36 3.08
CA GLU A 34 6.06 13.20 3.74
C GLU A 34 6.63 12.53 4.99
N THR A 35 5.79 11.86 5.77
CA THR A 35 6.18 11.22 7.02
C THR A 35 5.26 10.05 7.34
N ILE A 36 5.80 9.02 7.98
CA ILE A 36 5.03 7.89 8.52
C ILE A 36 5.25 7.81 10.02
N GLU A 37 4.17 7.85 10.77
CA GLU A 37 4.16 7.50 12.19
C GLU A 37 3.65 6.06 12.33
N PHE A 38 4.33 5.25 13.14
CA PHE A 38 3.83 3.90 13.41
C PHE A 38 4.10 3.46 14.84
N SER A 39 3.25 2.58 15.35
CA SER A 39 3.51 1.83 16.58
C SER A 39 3.07 0.39 16.40
N GLN A 40 3.82 -0.52 17.00
CA GLN A 40 3.50 -1.93 17.03
C GLN A 40 3.00 -2.30 18.42
N TYR A 41 2.05 -3.22 18.49
CA TYR A 41 1.55 -3.84 19.73
C TYR A 41 1.49 -5.35 19.59
N GLN A 42 1.91 -6.04 20.63
CA GLN A 42 1.69 -7.47 20.79
C GLN A 42 1.34 -7.78 22.26
N ALA A 43 0.42 -8.71 22.46
CA ALA A 43 -0.06 -9.12 23.78
C ALA A 43 0.95 -10.04 24.51
N VAL A 44 2.21 -9.63 24.61
CA VAL A 44 3.27 -10.34 25.35
C VAL A 44 3.90 -9.43 26.40
N PRO A 45 4.37 -9.97 27.54
CA PRO A 45 5.04 -9.17 28.56
C PRO A 45 6.24 -8.41 27.97
N ASN A 46 6.44 -7.17 28.42
CA ASN A 46 7.55 -6.28 28.03
C ASN A 46 7.59 -5.86 26.55
N PHE A 47 6.49 -5.97 25.82
CA PHE A 47 6.39 -5.38 24.50
C PHE A 47 6.14 -3.87 24.62
N THR A 48 7.05 -3.05 24.11
CA THR A 48 6.91 -1.60 24.17
C THR A 48 6.19 -1.06 22.94
N ASP A 49 5.06 -0.41 23.17
CA ASP A 49 4.26 0.29 22.16
C ASP A 49 4.77 1.71 21.91
N THR A 50 6.06 1.85 21.61
CA THR A 50 6.64 3.15 21.27
C THR A 50 6.16 3.59 19.89
N THR A 51 5.82 4.87 19.77
CA THR A 51 5.59 5.50 18.46
C THR A 51 6.92 5.88 17.82
N HIS A 52 7.10 5.45 16.58
CA HIS A 52 8.22 5.75 15.72
C HIS A 52 7.78 6.72 14.62
N VAL A 53 8.66 7.65 14.25
CA VAL A 53 8.43 8.63 13.19
C VAL A 53 9.50 8.47 12.13
N VAL A 54 9.07 8.31 10.88
CA VAL A 54 9.95 8.05 9.73
C VAL A 54 9.75 9.13 8.68
N SER A 55 10.82 9.88 8.39
CA SER A 55 10.89 10.89 7.34
C SER A 55 12.08 10.68 6.38
N ASP A 56 12.85 9.60 6.56
CA ASP A 56 13.94 9.22 5.65
C ASP A 56 13.38 8.74 4.31
N GLU A 57 13.78 9.40 3.21
CA GLU A 57 13.31 9.09 1.86
C GLU A 57 13.53 7.61 1.46
N LYS A 58 14.63 6.98 1.89
CA LYS A 58 14.87 5.56 1.54
C LYS A 58 13.83 4.64 2.19
N ARG A 59 13.53 4.87 3.47
CA ARG A 59 12.46 4.14 4.17
C ARG A 59 11.08 4.46 3.57
N LEU A 60 10.80 5.72 3.27
CA LEU A 60 9.53 6.10 2.62
C LEU A 60 9.36 5.42 1.26
N ASP A 61 10.40 5.38 0.42
CA ASP A 61 10.38 4.69 -0.88
C ASP A 61 10.20 3.17 -0.76
N ALA A 62 10.78 2.55 0.26
CA ALA A 62 10.55 1.13 0.54
C ALA A 62 9.07 0.86 0.84
N PHE A 63 8.42 1.71 1.63
CA PHE A 63 6.99 1.60 1.89
C PHE A 63 6.14 1.90 0.65
N ARG A 64 6.46 2.95 -0.12
CA ARG A 64 5.79 3.27 -1.40
C ARG A 64 5.87 2.08 -2.37
N THR A 65 7.00 1.38 -2.40
CA THR A 65 7.19 0.17 -3.23
C THR A 65 6.24 -0.96 -2.82
N LEU A 66 6.04 -1.19 -1.51
CA LEU A 66 5.07 -2.18 -1.03
C LEU A 66 3.64 -1.80 -1.40
N VAL A 67 3.26 -0.54 -1.17
CA VAL A 67 1.94 -0.01 -1.51
C VAL A 67 1.63 -0.19 -2.98
N SER A 68 2.59 0.14 -3.84
CA SER A 68 2.48 -0.03 -5.29
C SER A 68 2.36 -1.51 -5.68
N ARG A 69 3.22 -2.38 -5.13
CA ARG A 69 3.21 -3.83 -5.39
C ARG A 69 1.85 -4.46 -5.12
N TYR A 70 1.22 -4.09 -4.01
CA TYR A 70 -0.06 -4.66 -3.57
C TYR A 70 -1.28 -3.81 -3.97
N SER A 71 -1.08 -2.71 -4.70
CA SER A 71 -2.15 -1.78 -5.13
C SER A 71 -3.02 -1.28 -3.97
N ILE A 72 -2.39 -0.91 -2.85
CA ILE A 72 -3.11 -0.48 -1.64
C ILE A 72 -3.54 0.99 -1.71
N ASP A 73 -4.80 1.26 -1.40
CA ASP A 73 -5.28 2.62 -1.14
C ASP A 73 -4.96 3.02 0.31
N LEU A 74 -4.02 3.95 0.46
CA LEU A 74 -3.57 4.44 1.76
C LEU A 74 -4.55 5.39 2.46
N ARG A 75 -5.48 5.98 1.72
CA ARG A 75 -6.50 6.90 2.27
C ARG A 75 -7.74 6.15 2.70
N ASN A 76 -8.03 5.02 2.05
CA ASN A 76 -9.16 4.18 2.33
C ASN A 76 -8.73 2.71 2.39
N TYR A 77 -7.92 2.37 3.39
CA TYR A 77 -7.41 1.01 3.57
C TYR A 77 -8.54 0.02 3.82
N ASP A 78 -8.57 -1.04 3.03
CA ASP A 78 -9.52 -2.14 3.20
C ASP A 78 -9.09 -3.04 4.35
N GLU A 79 -9.78 -2.93 5.49
CA GLU A 79 -9.49 -3.74 6.67
C GLU A 79 -9.75 -5.24 6.46
N THR A 80 -10.47 -5.65 5.40
CA THR A 80 -10.66 -7.07 5.08
C THR A 80 -9.38 -7.77 4.60
N LEU A 81 -8.33 -7.00 4.30
CA LEU A 81 -7.00 -7.53 3.97
C LEU A 81 -6.23 -8.03 5.21
N ASN A 82 -6.71 -7.74 6.41
CA ASN A 82 -6.10 -8.19 7.66
C ASN A 82 -6.28 -9.67 7.91
N ASP A 83 -5.31 -10.26 8.63
CA ASP A 83 -5.46 -11.62 9.12
C ASP A 83 -6.37 -11.66 10.35
N ASP A 84 -7.23 -12.67 10.42
CA ASP A 84 -8.05 -12.95 11.60
C ASP A 84 -7.35 -13.94 12.53
N CYS A 85 -6.77 -13.45 13.64
CA CYS A 85 -6.32 -14.29 14.75
C CYS A 85 -6.21 -13.56 16.09
N THR A 86 -6.12 -14.34 17.16
CA THR A 86 -5.80 -13.86 18.51
C THR A 86 -4.28 -13.97 18.75
N GLY A 87 -3.64 -12.89 19.20
CA GLY A 87 -2.22 -12.88 19.60
C GLY A 87 -1.21 -12.50 18.51
N GLY A 88 -1.69 -12.11 17.33
CA GLY A 88 -0.87 -11.56 16.24
C GLY A 88 -0.23 -10.20 16.57
N LEU A 89 0.60 -9.72 15.65
CA LEU A 89 1.25 -8.42 15.75
C LEU A 89 0.36 -7.35 15.10
N SER A 90 -0.09 -6.38 15.90
CA SER A 90 -0.86 -5.23 15.41
C SER A 90 0.10 -4.08 15.11
N THR A 91 0.01 -3.46 13.95
CA THR A 91 0.72 -2.21 13.63
C THR A 91 -0.30 -1.11 13.32
N LYS A 92 -0.24 -0.01 14.07
CA LYS A 92 -0.98 1.23 13.78
C LYS A 92 -0.09 2.14 12.96
N ILE A 93 -0.60 2.66 11.86
CA ILE A 93 0.18 3.47 10.91
C ILE A 93 -0.61 4.73 10.60
N THR A 94 0.03 5.89 10.75
CA THR A 94 -0.47 7.18 10.28
C THR A 94 0.48 7.71 9.22
N ILE A 95 -0.05 8.03 8.05
CA ILE A 95 0.69 8.55 6.91
C ILE A 95 0.34 10.02 6.76
N HIS A 96 1.36 10.85 6.74
CA HIS A 96 1.25 12.28 6.48
C HIS A 96 1.62 12.52 5.03
N PHE A 97 0.71 13.11 4.28
CA PHE A 97 0.93 13.48 2.88
C PHE A 97 1.29 14.96 2.77
N THR A 98 2.02 15.33 1.71
CA THR A 98 2.45 16.72 1.48
C THR A 98 1.28 17.70 1.26
N ASP A 99 0.07 17.21 0.99
CA ASP A 99 -1.14 18.02 0.88
C ASP A 99 -1.87 18.20 2.23
N ALA A 100 -1.19 17.89 3.34
CA ALA A 100 -1.70 17.90 4.72
C ALA A 100 -2.87 16.93 5.00
N THR A 101 -3.17 16.01 4.07
CA THR A 101 -4.11 14.92 4.34
C THR A 101 -3.42 13.79 5.11
N LEU A 102 -4.24 12.94 5.75
CA LEU A 102 -3.76 11.80 6.51
C LEU A 102 -4.33 10.49 5.97
N GLY A 103 -3.49 9.46 5.92
CA GLY A 103 -3.91 8.06 5.77
C GLY A 103 -3.77 7.35 7.11
N LYS A 104 -4.76 6.57 7.53
CA LYS A 104 -4.70 5.79 8.76
C LYS A 104 -4.98 4.33 8.43
N LEU A 105 -4.08 3.46 8.84
CA LEU A 105 -4.17 2.03 8.61
C LEU A 105 -3.91 1.31 9.92
N ARG A 106 -4.58 0.17 10.06
CA ARG A 106 -4.25 -0.80 11.09
C ARG A 106 -4.10 -2.14 10.43
N ILE A 107 -2.89 -2.69 10.55
CA ILE A 107 -2.59 -4.02 10.03
C ILE A 107 -2.46 -5.02 11.17
N TYR A 108 -3.03 -6.20 10.99
CA TYR A 108 -2.96 -7.32 11.94
C TYR A 108 -2.34 -8.51 11.23
N ASP A 109 -1.09 -8.85 11.58
CA ASP A 109 -0.38 -9.99 11.01
C ASP A 109 -0.35 -11.15 12.00
N CYS A 110 -0.78 -12.32 11.52
CA CYS A 110 -0.83 -13.54 12.30
C CYS A 110 0.41 -14.41 12.15
N GLY A 111 1.40 -13.98 11.37
CA GLY A 111 2.65 -14.72 11.15
C GLY A 111 2.45 -16.00 10.33
N LYS A 112 1.36 -16.09 9.55
CA LYS A 112 1.11 -17.21 8.67
C LYS A 112 1.77 -16.93 7.31
N PRO A 113 2.79 -17.71 6.90
CA PRO A 113 3.42 -17.50 5.61
C PRO A 113 2.46 -17.87 4.49
N LEU A 114 2.16 -16.90 3.61
CA LEU A 114 1.40 -17.11 2.38
C LEU A 114 2.34 -17.11 1.18
N ALA A 115 2.16 -18.06 0.27
CA ALA A 115 2.97 -18.15 -0.94
C ALA A 115 2.77 -16.89 -1.80
N GLY A 116 3.85 -16.13 -2.00
CA GLY A 116 3.82 -14.86 -2.72
C GLY A 116 3.73 -13.61 -1.83
N GLY A 117 3.56 -13.76 -0.52
CA GLY A 117 3.44 -12.65 0.43
C GLY A 117 2.09 -11.94 0.38
N THR A 118 1.80 -11.15 1.41
CA THR A 118 0.66 -10.23 1.45
C THR A 118 1.16 -8.85 1.86
N PHE A 119 0.36 -7.82 1.59
CA PHE A 119 0.65 -6.48 2.09
C PHE A 119 0.82 -6.47 3.62
N VAL A 120 -0.05 -7.20 4.34
CA VAL A 120 -0.04 -7.23 5.81
C VAL A 120 1.25 -7.85 6.35
N THR A 121 1.66 -9.01 5.85
CA THR A 121 2.89 -9.68 6.30
C THR A 121 4.14 -8.88 5.91
N ASP A 122 4.20 -8.37 4.67
CA ASP A 122 5.36 -7.62 4.19
C ASP A 122 5.49 -6.26 4.88
N ALA A 123 4.38 -5.54 5.07
CA ALA A 123 4.38 -4.26 5.77
C ALA A 123 4.73 -4.44 7.25
N THR A 124 4.17 -5.47 7.91
CA THR A 124 4.50 -5.78 9.30
C THR A 124 6.00 -6.08 9.45
N ALA A 125 6.56 -6.90 8.57
CA ALA A 125 7.99 -7.18 8.55
C ALA A 125 8.84 -5.91 8.34
N LEU A 126 8.43 -5.03 7.42
CA LEU A 126 9.08 -3.74 7.18
C LEU A 126 9.10 -2.87 8.44
N PHE A 127 7.95 -2.66 9.09
CA PHE A 127 7.85 -1.83 10.30
C PHE A 127 8.59 -2.45 11.49
N SER A 128 8.56 -3.78 11.63
CA SER A 128 9.35 -4.46 12.66
C SER A 128 10.86 -4.29 12.44
N SER A 129 11.32 -4.31 11.20
CA SER A 129 12.74 -4.05 10.88
C SER A 129 13.16 -2.62 11.24
N TRP A 130 12.29 -1.63 10.99
CA TRP A 130 12.56 -0.23 11.32
C TRP A 130 12.56 -0.02 12.83
N ARG A 131 11.57 -0.57 13.53
CA ARG A 131 11.51 -0.54 14.98
C ARG A 131 12.80 -1.10 15.60
N ALA A 132 13.23 -2.29 15.17
CA ALA A 132 14.44 -2.92 15.68
C ALA A 132 15.68 -2.05 15.45
N ALA A 133 15.79 -1.43 14.26
CA ALA A 133 16.88 -0.52 13.92
C ALA A 133 16.86 0.79 14.75
N ASP A 134 15.67 1.27 15.12
CA ASP A 134 15.51 2.49 15.91
C ASP A 134 15.75 2.25 17.41
N THR A 135 15.40 1.08 17.93
CA THR A 135 15.67 0.68 19.33
C THR A 135 17.10 0.21 19.59
N GLY A 136 17.84 -0.16 18.53
CA GLY A 136 19.21 -0.64 18.61
C GLY A 136 20.29 0.45 18.56
N ARG A 137 19.89 1.73 18.57
CA ARG A 137 20.77 2.90 18.71
C ARG A 137 20.71 3.44 20.13
#